data_AF-A0A7J4CZ53-F1
#
_entry.id   AF-A0A7J4CZ53-F1
#
_cell.length_a   1.000
_cell.length_b   1.000
_cell.length_c   1.000
_cell.angle_alpha   90.00
_cell.angle_beta   90.00
_cell.angle_gamma   90.00
#
_symmetry.space_group_name_H-M   'P 1'
#
loop_
_entity.id
_entity.type
_entity.pdbx_description
1 polymer ?
#
loop_
_entity_poly.entity_id
_entity_poly.type
_entity_poly.pdbx_seq_one_letter_code
_entity_poly.pdbx_strand_id
1 'polypeptide(L)'
;MEVGQIRDERRDISDAVKVLKEKFLRLKRVRFSGRNLPPITRLRKQIQELEIKQMTTPLTRDKERALVEEISSLQSKIKEHDELIETDTEVLEARDEFREVEGKRRDLSKKMQKSRQEAQVCHNQMKDSLRLNRSTRRKADSAQRKFVRAKEKADEVHNEYIEYLRAMQEIDRMTASHSRSGSVADQKASAASAEDLFAKFLAGEKLSTEQLMIIQKAGML
;
A
#
# COMPACT_ATOMS: atom_id res chain seq x y z
N MET A 1 -4.71 24.59 14.51
CA MET A 1 -4.10 24.43 15.84
C MET A 1 -2.95 23.46 15.68
N GLU A 2 -1.73 23.95 15.74
CA GLU A 2 -0.55 23.10 15.71
C GLU A 2 -0.52 22.22 16.97
N VAL A 3 -0.15 20.94 16.87
CA VAL A 3 -0.10 20.02 18.02
C VAL A 3 0.83 20.57 19.13
N GLY A 4 1.83 21.37 18.75
CA GLY A 4 2.70 22.10 19.67
C GLY A 4 1.96 23.13 20.53
N GLN A 5 1.08 23.94 19.92
CA GLN A 5 0.30 24.96 20.64
C GLN A 5 -0.61 24.33 21.70
N ILE A 6 -1.33 23.24 21.36
CA ILE A 6 -2.19 22.53 22.31
C ILE A 6 -1.38 21.92 23.46
N ARG A 7 -0.16 21.44 23.19
CA ARG A 7 0.72 20.88 24.21
C ARG A 7 1.16 21.95 25.20
N ASP A 8 1.56 23.11 24.70
CA ASP A 8 2.09 24.21 25.50
C ASP A 8 0.96 24.84 26.32
N GLU A 9 -0.20 25.11 25.72
CA GLU A 9 -1.42 25.53 26.43
C GLU A 9 -1.84 24.52 27.53
N ARG A 10 -1.78 23.22 27.24
CA ARG A 10 -2.10 22.18 28.23
C ARG A 10 -1.10 22.20 29.39
N ARG A 11 0.17 22.51 29.14
CA ARG A 11 1.19 22.61 30.18
C ARG A 11 0.88 23.76 31.11
N ASP A 12 0.62 24.95 30.56
CA ASP A 12 0.31 26.15 31.33
C ASP A 12 -0.95 25.96 32.17
N ILE A 13 -2.01 25.39 31.57
CA ILE A 13 -3.24 25.04 32.31
C ILE A 13 -2.97 23.97 33.37
N SER A 14 -2.12 22.98 33.10
CA SER A 14 -1.78 21.95 34.10
C SER A 14 -1.05 22.53 35.30
N ASP A 15 -0.19 23.51 35.09
CA ASP A 15 0.51 24.19 36.18
C ASP A 15 -0.45 25.11 36.95
N ALA A 16 -1.33 25.85 36.26
CA ALA A 16 -2.41 26.62 36.90
C ALA A 16 -3.34 25.72 37.76
N VAL A 17 -3.72 24.54 37.25
CA VAL A 17 -4.51 23.55 38.00
C VAL A 17 -3.83 23.15 39.30
N LYS A 18 -2.50 22.93 39.31
CA LYS A 18 -1.78 22.55 40.54
C LYS A 18 -1.84 23.67 41.56
N VAL A 19 -1.57 24.91 41.15
CA VAL A 19 -1.60 26.08 42.02
C VAL A 19 -3.01 26.29 42.61
N LEU A 20 -4.04 26.23 41.79
CA LEU A 20 -5.43 26.40 42.23
C LEU A 20 -5.89 25.26 43.14
N LYS A 21 -5.47 24.03 42.87
CA LYS A 21 -5.74 22.88 43.74
C LYS A 21 -5.10 23.08 45.12
N GLU A 22 -3.85 23.53 45.16
CA GLU A 22 -3.17 23.82 46.42
C GLU A 22 -3.82 24.97 47.19
N LYS A 23 -4.21 26.06 46.50
CA LYS A 23 -4.99 27.17 47.07
C LYS A 23 -6.28 26.67 47.70
N PHE A 24 -7.08 25.90 46.96
CA PHE A 24 -8.32 25.30 47.46
C PHE A 24 -8.09 24.38 48.68
N LEU A 25 -7.10 23.48 48.61
CA LEU A 25 -6.80 22.57 49.73
C LEU A 25 -6.23 23.28 50.96
N ARG A 26 -5.50 24.39 50.76
CA ARG A 26 -5.01 25.23 51.86
C ARG A 26 -6.16 25.96 52.54
N LEU A 27 -7.04 26.61 51.78
CA LEU A 27 -8.22 27.29 52.31
C LEU A 27 -9.14 26.31 53.04
N LYS A 28 -9.41 25.15 52.42
CA LYS A 28 -10.18 24.07 53.03
C LYS A 28 -9.54 23.59 54.34
N ARG A 29 -8.22 23.43 54.40
CA ARG A 29 -7.55 23.10 55.67
C ARG A 29 -7.75 24.20 56.69
N VAL A 30 -7.36 25.44 56.40
CA VAL A 30 -7.42 26.54 57.37
C VAL A 30 -8.83 26.74 57.94
N ARG A 31 -9.87 26.72 57.10
CA ARG A 31 -11.26 26.95 57.53
C ARG A 31 -11.90 25.76 58.24
N PHE A 32 -11.47 24.52 57.93
CA PHE A 32 -12.13 23.30 58.44
C PHE A 32 -11.21 22.36 59.26
N SER A 33 -10.03 22.81 59.72
CA SER A 33 -9.01 21.98 60.41
C SER A 33 -9.44 21.31 61.72
N GLY A 34 -10.64 21.57 62.25
CA GLY A 34 -11.14 20.96 63.49
C GLY A 34 -12.16 19.83 63.30
N ARG A 35 -12.63 19.61 62.07
CA ARG A 35 -13.63 18.60 61.76
C ARG A 35 -12.92 17.41 61.12
N ASN A 36 -12.68 16.35 61.90
CA ASN A 36 -12.07 15.06 61.50
C ASN A 36 -12.88 14.29 60.44
N LEU A 37 -13.32 14.94 59.37
CA LEU A 37 -14.05 14.29 58.31
C LEU A 37 -13.08 13.60 57.32
N PRO A 38 -13.33 12.33 56.95
CA PRO A 38 -12.54 11.61 55.96
C PRO A 38 -12.54 12.33 54.60
N PRO A 39 -11.46 12.24 53.80
CA PRO A 39 -11.44 12.82 52.46
C PRO A 39 -12.64 12.36 51.61
N ILE A 40 -13.34 13.30 50.96
CA ILE A 40 -14.48 13.04 50.06
C ILE A 40 -14.15 11.94 49.02
N THR A 41 -12.91 11.88 48.54
CA THR A 41 -12.45 10.85 47.61
C THR A 41 -12.49 9.44 48.20
N ARG A 42 -12.18 9.28 49.50
CA ARG A 42 -12.28 7.99 50.18
C ARG A 42 -13.74 7.60 50.40
N LEU A 43 -14.59 8.54 50.83
CA LEU A 43 -16.03 8.29 51.01
C LEU A 43 -16.69 7.85 49.70
N ARG A 44 -16.42 8.54 48.59
CA ARG A 44 -16.94 8.18 47.26
C ARG A 44 -16.47 6.80 46.81
N LYS A 45 -15.19 6.45 47.07
CA LYS A 45 -14.65 5.13 46.73
C LYS A 45 -15.30 4.02 47.56
N GLN A 46 -15.51 4.26 48.86
CA GLN A 46 -16.21 3.31 49.74
C GLN A 46 -17.66 3.10 49.31
N ILE A 47 -18.39 4.17 48.95
CA ILE A 47 -19.74 4.05 48.38
C ILE A 47 -19.70 3.18 47.12
N GLN A 48 -18.79 3.45 46.19
CA GLN A 48 -18.69 2.67 44.95
C GLN A 48 -18.38 1.19 45.21
N GLU A 49 -17.50 0.89 46.16
CA GLU A 49 -17.20 -0.50 46.56
C GLU A 49 -18.41 -1.20 47.20
N LEU A 50 -19.20 -0.48 48.01
CA LEU A 50 -20.44 -0.98 48.59
C LEU A 50 -21.53 -1.18 47.54
N GLU A 51 -21.71 -0.23 46.60
CA GLU A 51 -22.64 -0.33 45.47
C GLU A 51 -22.31 -1.54 44.59
N ILE A 52 -21.01 -1.76 44.30
CA ILE A 52 -20.57 -2.96 43.57
C ILE A 52 -20.94 -4.21 44.36
N LYS A 53 -20.64 -4.26 45.67
CA LYS A 53 -21.00 -5.41 46.51
C LYS A 53 -22.49 -5.69 46.52
N GLN A 54 -23.33 -4.64 46.55
CA GLN A 54 -24.78 -4.75 46.48
C GLN A 54 -25.24 -5.35 45.14
N MET A 55 -24.63 -4.95 44.03
CA MET A 55 -24.98 -5.46 42.70
C MET A 55 -24.45 -6.88 42.42
N THR A 56 -23.28 -7.24 42.96
CA THR A 56 -22.58 -8.47 42.56
C THR A 56 -22.72 -9.63 43.54
N THR A 57 -23.19 -9.39 44.77
CA THR A 57 -23.21 -10.41 45.84
C THR A 57 -24.64 -10.73 46.28
N PRO A 58 -25.06 -12.00 46.33
CA PRO A 58 -26.34 -12.35 46.90
C PRO A 58 -26.30 -12.14 48.42
N LEU A 59 -27.09 -11.18 48.91
CA LEU A 59 -27.17 -10.79 50.32
C LEU A 59 -28.53 -11.19 50.90
N THR A 60 -28.56 -11.47 52.20
CA THR A 60 -29.83 -11.61 52.93
C THR A 60 -30.45 -10.23 53.14
N ARG A 61 -31.79 -10.17 53.29
CA ARG A 61 -32.52 -8.90 53.48
C ARG A 61 -31.94 -8.01 54.59
N ASP A 62 -31.50 -8.60 55.69
CA ASP A 62 -30.92 -7.84 56.82
C ASP A 62 -29.55 -7.25 56.48
N LYS A 63 -28.71 -7.99 55.74
CA LYS A 63 -27.40 -7.50 55.28
C LYS A 63 -27.53 -6.46 54.20
N GLU A 64 -28.53 -6.58 53.33
CA GLU A 64 -28.85 -5.59 52.31
C GLU A 64 -29.32 -4.27 52.96
N ARG A 65 -30.21 -4.33 53.96
CA ARG A 65 -30.61 -3.15 54.74
C ARG A 65 -29.44 -2.46 55.41
N ALA A 66 -28.57 -3.21 56.09
CA ALA A 66 -27.38 -2.64 56.73
C ALA A 66 -26.42 -1.97 55.73
N LEU A 67 -26.26 -2.56 54.54
CA LEU A 67 -25.40 -2.02 53.48
C LEU A 67 -25.99 -0.72 52.90
N VAL A 68 -27.30 -0.67 52.69
CA VAL A 68 -28.01 0.56 52.26
C VAL A 68 -27.93 1.66 53.32
N GLU A 69 -28.06 1.33 54.60
CA GLU A 69 -27.86 2.28 55.70
C GLU A 69 -26.42 2.82 55.75
N GLU A 70 -25.43 1.95 55.53
CA GLU A 70 -24.02 2.37 55.46
C GLU A 70 -23.78 3.32 54.28
N ILE A 71 -24.28 2.99 53.08
CA ILE A 71 -24.24 3.88 51.91
C ILE A 71 -24.91 5.22 52.22
N SER A 72 -26.11 5.21 52.81
CA SER A 72 -26.85 6.43 53.19
C SER A 72 -26.06 7.29 54.19
N SER A 73 -25.44 6.66 55.19
CA SER A 73 -24.59 7.37 56.16
C SER A 73 -23.36 8.02 55.51
N LEU A 74 -22.74 7.34 54.54
CA LEU A 74 -21.60 7.87 53.78
C LEU A 74 -22.04 8.99 52.84
N GLN A 75 -23.22 8.89 52.24
CA GLN A 75 -23.83 9.95 51.43
C GLN A 75 -24.14 11.19 52.28
N SER A 76 -24.69 11.02 53.49
CA SER A 76 -24.92 12.13 54.43
C SER A 76 -23.62 12.86 54.78
N LYS A 77 -22.54 12.11 55.07
CA LYS A 77 -21.21 12.70 55.33
C LYS A 77 -20.64 13.48 54.14
N ILE A 78 -20.94 13.04 52.91
CA ILE A 78 -20.56 13.80 51.71
C ILE A 78 -21.39 15.08 51.60
N LYS A 79 -22.69 15.00 51.87
CA LYS A 79 -23.58 16.16 51.82
C LYS A 79 -23.18 17.23 52.84
N GLU A 80 -22.90 16.83 54.08
CA GLU A 80 -22.33 17.71 55.11
C GLU A 80 -21.04 18.39 54.62
N HIS A 81 -20.17 17.63 53.95
CA HIS A 81 -18.94 18.17 53.37
C HIS A 81 -19.18 19.24 52.30
N ASP A 82 -20.17 19.03 51.43
CA ASP A 82 -20.51 19.94 50.36
C ASP A 82 -21.18 21.20 50.92
N GLU A 83 -22.11 21.06 51.88
CA GLU A 83 -22.74 22.18 52.60
C GLU A 83 -21.69 23.05 53.30
N LEU A 84 -20.69 22.45 53.95
CA LEU A 84 -19.60 23.21 54.58
C LEU A 84 -18.79 24.05 53.58
N ILE A 85 -18.56 23.52 52.39
CA ILE A 85 -17.87 24.27 51.34
C ILE A 85 -18.76 25.37 50.79
N GLU A 86 -20.08 25.16 50.75
CA GLU A 86 -21.05 26.17 50.29
C GLU A 86 -21.24 27.32 51.29
N THR A 87 -21.04 27.08 52.58
CA THR A 87 -21.14 28.14 53.60
C THR A 87 -20.01 29.17 53.58
N ASP A 88 -18.83 28.83 53.03
CA ASP A 88 -17.67 29.72 52.97
C ASP A 88 -17.46 30.19 51.52
N THR A 89 -17.71 31.48 51.28
CA THR A 89 -17.64 32.07 49.93
C THR A 89 -16.23 31.98 49.34
N GLU A 90 -15.17 32.18 50.13
CA GLU A 90 -13.79 32.11 49.64
C GLU A 90 -13.40 30.68 49.23
N VAL A 91 -13.85 29.68 49.99
CA VAL A 91 -13.61 28.26 49.66
C VAL A 91 -14.43 27.85 48.44
N LEU A 92 -15.68 28.33 48.33
CA LEU A 92 -16.55 28.05 47.19
C LEU A 92 -15.97 28.64 45.89
N GLU A 93 -15.55 29.89 45.90
CA GLU A 93 -14.90 30.53 44.74
C GLU A 93 -13.62 29.78 44.34
N ALA A 94 -12.76 29.42 45.30
CA ALA A 94 -11.54 28.67 45.02
C ALA A 94 -11.84 27.25 44.47
N ARG A 95 -12.94 26.62 44.89
CA ARG A 95 -13.40 25.32 44.35
C ARG A 95 -13.82 25.48 42.89
N ASP A 96 -14.61 26.51 42.60
CA ASP A 96 -15.21 26.71 41.29
C ASP A 96 -14.14 27.14 40.27
N GLU A 97 -13.22 28.02 40.66
CA GLU A 97 -12.02 28.39 39.88
C GLU A 97 -11.17 27.14 39.55
N PHE A 98 -10.90 26.29 40.55
CA PHE A 98 -10.19 25.02 40.34
C PHE A 98 -10.94 24.09 39.37
N ARG A 99 -12.26 23.93 39.54
CA ARG A 99 -13.09 23.06 38.68
C ARG A 99 -13.13 23.54 37.23
N GLU A 100 -13.26 24.85 37.02
CA GLU A 100 -13.29 25.44 35.68
C GLU A 100 -11.98 25.17 34.93
N VAL A 101 -10.84 25.45 35.57
CA VAL A 101 -9.51 25.26 34.96
C VAL A 101 -9.21 23.76 34.77
N GLU A 102 -9.63 22.89 35.69
CA GLU A 102 -9.57 21.44 35.48
C GLU A 102 -10.44 20.97 34.30
N GLY A 103 -11.62 21.56 34.12
CA GLY A 103 -12.48 21.32 32.95
C GLY A 103 -11.73 21.64 31.65
N LYS A 104 -11.15 22.84 31.56
CA LYS A 104 -10.32 23.26 30.42
C LYS A 104 -9.15 22.30 30.17
N ARG A 105 -8.45 21.86 31.24
CA ARG A 105 -7.35 20.88 31.15
C ARG A 105 -7.80 19.54 30.56
N ARG A 106 -8.97 19.04 30.99
CA ARG A 106 -9.55 17.79 30.50
C ARG A 106 -9.92 17.89 29.03
N ASP A 107 -10.51 19.00 28.61
CA ASP A 107 -10.90 19.21 27.21
C ASP A 107 -9.69 19.34 26.30
N LEU A 108 -8.64 20.07 26.70
CA LEU A 108 -7.36 20.07 25.98
C LEU A 108 -6.75 18.68 25.90
N SER A 109 -6.79 17.90 26.99
CA SER A 109 -6.28 16.53 26.98
C SER A 109 -7.05 15.62 26.02
N LYS A 110 -8.38 15.75 25.93
CA LYS A 110 -9.21 15.05 24.94
C LYS A 110 -8.88 15.47 23.51
N LYS A 111 -8.75 16.77 23.24
CA LYS A 111 -8.37 17.30 21.92
C LYS A 111 -6.99 16.78 21.49
N MET A 112 -6.01 16.80 22.39
CA MET A 112 -4.67 16.27 22.16
C MET A 112 -4.69 14.77 21.87
N GLN A 113 -5.50 13.99 22.62
CA GLN A 113 -5.64 12.55 22.38
C GLN A 113 -6.28 12.26 21.02
N LYS A 114 -7.32 13.02 20.64
CA LYS A 114 -7.96 12.91 19.32
C LYS A 114 -6.98 13.18 18.20
N SER A 115 -6.24 14.29 18.28
CA SER A 115 -5.23 14.65 17.27
C SER A 115 -4.12 13.60 17.15
N ARG A 116 -3.66 13.02 18.27
CA ARG A 116 -2.69 11.90 18.25
C ARG A 116 -3.26 10.66 17.57
N GLN A 117 -4.51 10.31 17.86
CA GLN A 117 -5.16 9.16 17.26
C GLN A 117 -5.30 9.35 15.74
N GLU A 118 -5.73 10.53 15.29
CA GLU A 118 -5.83 10.89 13.87
C GLU A 118 -4.47 10.80 13.18
N ALA A 119 -3.43 11.39 13.78
CA ALA A 119 -2.06 11.32 13.26
C ALA A 119 -1.57 9.86 13.15
N GLN A 120 -1.86 9.02 14.15
CA GLN A 120 -1.48 7.61 14.14
C GLN A 120 -2.22 6.83 13.06
N VAL A 121 -3.50 7.12 12.82
CA VAL A 121 -4.29 6.53 11.73
C VAL A 121 -3.68 6.90 10.38
N CYS A 122 -3.40 8.18 10.13
CA CYS A 122 -2.74 8.62 8.89
C CYS A 122 -1.36 7.97 8.71
N HIS A 123 -0.56 7.88 9.77
CA HIS A 123 0.74 7.19 9.72
C HIS A 123 0.60 5.70 9.35
N ASN A 124 -0.37 5.01 9.93
CA ASN A 124 -0.62 3.61 9.62
C ASN A 124 -1.08 3.43 8.16
N GLN A 125 -2.01 4.27 7.69
CA GLN A 125 -2.44 4.29 6.30
C GLN A 125 -1.25 4.51 5.34
N MET A 126 -0.40 5.50 5.63
CA MET A 126 0.81 5.77 4.85
C MET A 126 1.73 4.54 4.79
N LYS A 127 1.94 3.86 5.92
CA LYS A 127 2.77 2.64 5.98
C LYS A 127 2.21 1.54 5.07
N ASP A 128 0.90 1.35 5.08
CA ASP A 128 0.23 0.33 4.28
C ASP A 128 0.25 0.68 2.79
N SER A 129 0.01 1.94 2.42
CA SER A 129 0.19 2.43 1.05
C SER A 129 1.62 2.24 0.55
N LEU A 130 2.63 2.50 1.38
CA LEU A 130 4.03 2.30 1.01
C LEU A 130 4.37 0.81 0.81
N ARG A 131 3.82 -0.08 1.65
CA ARG A 131 3.96 -1.53 1.48
C ARG A 131 3.34 -2.00 0.18
N LEU A 132 2.12 -1.54 -0.13
CA LEU A 132 1.43 -1.86 -1.38
C LEU A 132 2.21 -1.34 -2.59
N ASN A 133 2.67 -0.09 -2.55
CA ASN A 133 3.48 0.50 -3.62
C ASN A 133 4.75 -0.32 -3.90
N ARG A 134 5.47 -0.73 -2.86
CA ARG A 134 6.66 -1.59 -3.00
C ARG A 134 6.32 -2.95 -3.61
N SER A 135 5.19 -3.55 -3.23
CA SER A 135 4.72 -4.81 -3.80
C SER A 135 4.38 -4.68 -5.29
N THR A 136 3.62 -3.64 -5.64
CA THR A 136 3.27 -3.33 -7.03
C THR A 136 4.51 -3.06 -7.88
N ARG A 137 5.48 -2.30 -7.36
CA ARG A 137 6.75 -2.04 -8.07
C ARG A 137 7.51 -3.33 -8.35
N ARG A 138 7.65 -4.22 -7.37
CA ARG A 138 8.30 -5.53 -7.58
C ARG A 138 7.60 -6.37 -8.66
N LYS A 139 6.26 -6.34 -8.70
CA LYS A 139 5.48 -7.03 -9.74
C LYS A 139 5.72 -6.41 -11.11
N ALA A 140 5.71 -5.07 -11.21
CA ALA A 140 6.00 -4.35 -12.44
C ALA A 140 7.42 -4.66 -12.96
N ASP A 141 8.43 -4.61 -12.08
CA ASP A 141 9.82 -4.93 -12.45
C ASP A 141 9.95 -6.38 -12.96
N SER A 142 9.23 -7.32 -12.33
CA SER A 142 9.20 -8.72 -12.76
C SER A 142 8.54 -8.88 -14.13
N ALA A 143 7.40 -8.22 -14.36
CA ALA A 143 6.72 -8.21 -15.64
C ALA A 143 7.59 -7.59 -16.74
N GLN A 144 8.26 -6.47 -16.43
CA GLN A 144 9.17 -5.80 -17.35
C GLN A 144 10.34 -6.71 -17.75
N ARG A 145 10.95 -7.42 -16.79
CA ARG A 145 12.02 -8.39 -17.10
C ARG A 145 11.52 -9.51 -18.02
N LYS A 146 10.30 -10.02 -17.81
CA LYS A 146 9.72 -11.04 -18.68
C LYS A 146 9.43 -10.49 -20.09
N PHE A 147 8.92 -9.27 -20.18
CA PHE A 147 8.67 -8.59 -21.44
C PHE A 147 9.96 -8.41 -22.25
N VAL A 148 11.03 -7.93 -21.63
CA VAL A 148 12.33 -7.76 -22.30
C VAL A 148 12.86 -9.10 -22.83
N ARG A 149 12.83 -10.17 -22.03
CA ARG A 149 13.25 -11.51 -22.49
C ARG A 149 12.40 -12.05 -23.64
N ALA A 150 11.10 -11.80 -23.61
CA ALA A 150 10.20 -12.21 -24.70
C ALA A 150 10.51 -11.43 -25.98
N LYS A 151 10.82 -10.13 -25.85
CA LYS A 151 11.24 -9.30 -26.98
C LYS A 151 12.57 -9.78 -27.57
N GLU A 152 13.58 -10.02 -26.73
CA GLU A 152 14.88 -10.54 -27.17
C GLU A 152 14.73 -11.85 -27.98
N LYS A 153 13.92 -12.79 -27.49
CA LYS A 153 13.61 -14.04 -28.23
C LYS A 153 12.85 -13.79 -29.53
N ALA A 154 11.93 -12.83 -29.56
CA ALA A 154 11.22 -12.49 -30.78
C ALA A 154 12.19 -11.88 -31.82
N ASP A 155 13.13 -11.05 -31.38
CA ASP A 155 14.17 -10.47 -32.22
C ASP A 155 15.12 -11.56 -32.76
N GLU A 156 15.50 -12.55 -31.95
CA GLU A 156 16.27 -13.74 -32.38
C GLU A 156 15.55 -14.51 -33.50
N VAL A 157 14.28 -14.89 -33.27
CA VAL A 157 13.48 -15.61 -34.27
C VAL A 157 13.26 -14.78 -35.53
N HIS A 158 13.09 -13.46 -35.38
CA HIS A 158 12.93 -12.57 -36.53
C HIS A 158 14.22 -12.49 -37.37
N ASN A 159 15.39 -12.45 -36.72
CA ASN A 159 16.67 -12.47 -37.42
C ASN A 159 16.89 -13.80 -38.14
N GLU A 160 16.59 -14.94 -37.51
CA GLU A 160 16.64 -16.25 -38.16
C GLU A 160 15.72 -16.30 -39.39
N TYR A 161 14.50 -15.77 -39.27
CA TYR A 161 13.57 -15.66 -40.39
C TYR A 161 14.12 -14.82 -41.55
N ILE A 162 14.79 -13.70 -41.26
CA ILE A 162 15.46 -12.89 -42.30
C ILE A 162 16.57 -13.68 -42.98
N GLU A 163 17.38 -14.44 -42.24
CA GLU A 163 18.44 -15.28 -42.82
C GLU A 163 17.86 -16.39 -43.69
N TYR A 164 16.76 -17.04 -43.28
CA TYR A 164 16.06 -18.02 -44.11
C TYR A 164 15.50 -17.38 -45.40
N LEU A 165 14.93 -16.18 -45.33
CA LEU A 165 14.50 -15.44 -46.52
C LEU A 165 15.66 -15.14 -47.47
N ARG A 166 16.82 -14.73 -46.94
CA ARG A 166 18.03 -14.48 -47.75
C ARG A 166 18.53 -15.76 -48.42
N ALA A 167 18.60 -16.86 -47.67
CA ALA A 167 19.01 -18.16 -48.20
C ALA A 167 18.06 -18.64 -49.31
N MET A 168 16.74 -18.47 -49.14
CA MET A 168 15.76 -18.82 -50.15
C MET A 168 15.93 -17.98 -51.42
N GLN A 169 16.10 -16.66 -51.29
CA GLN A 169 16.39 -15.78 -52.42
C GLN A 169 17.68 -16.16 -53.15
N GLU A 170 18.70 -16.60 -52.43
CA GLU A 170 19.96 -17.05 -53.03
C GLU A 170 19.79 -18.36 -53.80
N ILE A 171 19.03 -19.32 -53.26
CA ILE A 171 18.67 -20.55 -53.98
C ILE A 171 17.88 -20.21 -55.25
N ASP A 172 16.91 -19.29 -55.17
CA ASP A 172 16.14 -18.83 -56.34
C ASP A 172 17.04 -18.18 -57.40
N ARG A 173 18.04 -17.38 -56.99
CA ARG A 173 19.04 -16.82 -57.92
C ARG A 173 19.92 -17.89 -58.55
N MET A 174 20.39 -18.86 -57.77
CA MET A 174 21.26 -19.95 -58.23
C MET A 174 20.54 -20.91 -59.18
N THR A 175 19.26 -21.19 -58.94
CA THR A 175 18.42 -22.01 -59.84
C THR A 175 18.10 -21.25 -61.13
N ALA A 176 17.81 -19.94 -61.04
CA ALA A 176 17.64 -19.09 -62.23
C ALA A 176 18.94 -18.96 -63.06
N SER A 177 20.12 -18.92 -62.43
CA SER A 177 21.40 -18.89 -63.15
C SER A 177 21.75 -20.26 -63.76
N HIS A 178 21.50 -21.37 -63.06
CA HIS A 178 21.71 -22.72 -63.59
C HIS A 178 20.80 -23.03 -64.78
N SER A 179 19.51 -22.68 -64.71
CA SER A 179 18.59 -22.86 -65.84
C SER A 179 19.01 -22.05 -67.06
N ARG A 180 19.51 -20.82 -66.89
CA ARG A 180 20.06 -20.01 -67.98
C ARG A 180 21.37 -20.58 -68.53
N SER A 181 22.32 -20.98 -67.67
CA SER A 181 23.61 -21.51 -68.14
C SER A 181 23.46 -22.88 -68.79
N GLY A 182 22.61 -23.75 -68.24
CA GLY A 182 22.26 -25.06 -68.82
C GLY A 182 21.58 -24.89 -70.17
N SER A 183 20.63 -23.94 -70.30
CA SER A 183 20.01 -23.64 -71.59
C SER A 183 21.01 -23.10 -72.62
N VAL A 184 21.94 -22.22 -72.23
CA VAL A 184 22.97 -21.69 -73.16
C VAL A 184 24.02 -22.74 -73.50
N ALA A 185 24.42 -23.58 -72.56
CA ALA A 185 25.36 -24.68 -72.78
C ALA A 185 24.74 -25.77 -73.66
N ASP A 186 23.49 -26.18 -73.40
CA ASP A 186 22.76 -27.13 -74.24
C ASP A 186 22.50 -26.58 -75.64
N GLN A 187 22.17 -25.28 -75.77
CA GLN A 187 22.04 -24.63 -77.08
C GLN A 187 23.37 -24.61 -77.83
N LYS A 188 24.49 -24.26 -77.17
CA LYS A 188 25.82 -24.28 -77.81
C LYS A 188 26.29 -25.69 -78.17
N ALA A 189 26.06 -26.68 -77.31
CA ALA A 189 26.41 -28.07 -77.57
C ALA A 189 25.55 -28.66 -78.71
N SER A 190 24.25 -28.33 -78.73
CA SER A 190 23.35 -28.71 -79.82
C SER A 190 23.72 -28.03 -81.13
N ALA A 191 24.10 -26.75 -81.11
CA ALA A 191 24.55 -26.01 -82.28
C ALA A 191 25.88 -26.56 -82.84
N ALA A 192 26.87 -26.82 -81.98
CA ALA A 192 28.14 -27.41 -82.39
C ALA A 192 27.96 -28.82 -83.02
N SER A 193 27.10 -29.64 -82.42
CA SER A 193 26.74 -30.96 -82.96
C SER A 193 26.01 -30.84 -84.31
N ALA A 194 25.14 -29.83 -84.48
CA ALA A 194 24.45 -29.56 -85.74
C ALA A 194 25.41 -29.04 -86.84
N GLU A 195 26.40 -28.20 -86.49
CA GLU A 195 27.44 -27.72 -87.42
C GLU A 195 28.30 -28.88 -87.95
N ASP A 196 28.72 -29.81 -87.08
CA ASP A 196 29.48 -31.00 -87.48
C ASP A 196 28.67 -31.91 -88.41
N LEU A 197 27.36 -32.07 -88.15
CA LEU A 197 26.46 -32.83 -89.02
C LEU A 197 26.20 -32.11 -90.35
N PHE A 198 26.13 -30.78 -90.35
CA PHE A 198 25.99 -29.97 -91.56
C PHE A 198 27.25 -29.99 -92.43
N ALA A 199 28.44 -29.98 -91.83
CA ALA A 199 29.70 -30.15 -92.56
C ALA A 199 29.76 -31.50 -93.28
N LYS A 200 29.30 -32.58 -92.64
CA LYS A 200 29.17 -33.90 -93.25
C LYS A 200 28.13 -33.94 -94.38
N PHE A 201 27.03 -33.20 -94.22
CA PHE A 201 26.02 -33.01 -95.27
C PHE A 201 26.62 -32.34 -96.52
N LEU A 202 27.36 -31.22 -96.33
CA LEU A 202 28.05 -30.52 -97.42
C LEU A 202 29.15 -31.36 -98.07
N ALA A 203 29.83 -32.22 -97.31
CA ALA A 203 30.81 -33.18 -97.81
C ALA A 203 30.18 -34.35 -98.60
N GLY A 204 28.85 -34.45 -98.66
CA GLY A 204 28.12 -35.49 -99.40
C GLY A 204 28.04 -36.84 -98.69
N GLU A 205 28.30 -36.89 -97.38
CA GLU A 205 28.16 -38.11 -96.59
C GLU A 205 26.67 -38.45 -96.33
N LYS A 206 26.36 -39.75 -96.22
CA LYS A 206 24.98 -40.20 -95.97
C LYS A 206 24.59 -39.93 -94.52
N LEU A 207 23.57 -39.11 -94.32
CA LEU A 207 22.97 -38.83 -93.01
C LEU A 207 21.67 -39.61 -92.81
N SER A 208 21.38 -39.97 -91.57
CA SER A 208 20.09 -40.57 -91.20
C SER A 208 18.99 -39.50 -91.14
N THR A 209 17.72 -39.93 -91.24
CA THR A 209 16.56 -39.03 -91.13
C THR A 209 16.54 -38.26 -89.81
N GLU A 210 17.01 -38.88 -88.73
CA GLU A 210 17.13 -38.24 -87.41
C GLU A 210 18.21 -37.13 -87.42
N GLN A 211 19.34 -37.37 -88.07
CA GLN A 211 20.43 -36.38 -88.19
C GLN A 211 20.02 -35.19 -89.06
N LEU A 212 19.26 -35.42 -90.13
CA LEU A 212 18.68 -34.33 -90.94
C LEU A 212 17.69 -33.46 -90.15
N MET A 213 16.86 -34.07 -89.30
CA MET A 213 15.96 -33.31 -88.43
C MET A 213 16.69 -32.44 -87.41
N ILE A 214 17.87 -32.86 -86.93
CA ILE A 214 18.70 -32.05 -86.01
C ILE A 214 19.21 -30.79 -86.72
N ILE A 215 19.71 -30.92 -87.95
CA ILE A 215 20.18 -29.78 -88.76
C ILE A 215 19.01 -28.82 -89.09
N GLN A 216 17.84 -29.36 -89.46
CA GLN A 216 16.64 -28.56 -89.73
C GLN A 216 16.16 -27.79 -88.49
N LYS A 217 16.12 -28.45 -87.33
CA LYS A 217 15.74 -27.80 -86.06
C LYS A 217 16.74 -26.72 -85.63
N ALA A 218 18.00 -26.84 -86.03
CA ALA A 218 19.02 -25.81 -85.83
C ALA A 218 18.94 -24.66 -86.85
N GLY A 219 18.07 -24.74 -87.87
CA GLY A 219 17.84 -23.69 -88.86
C GLY A 219 18.94 -23.58 -89.94
N MET A 220 19.72 -24.64 -90.15
CA MET A 220 20.85 -24.67 -91.09
C MET A 220 20.49 -25.29 -92.46
N LEU A 221 19.19 -25.51 -92.73
CA LEU A 221 18.66 -26.18 -93.92
C LEU A 221 17.39 -25.47 -94.42
#